data_AF-A0A936GEZ8-F1
#
_entry.id   AF-A0A936GEZ8-F1
#
_cell.length_a   1.000
_cell.length_b   1.000
_cell.length_c   1.000
_cell.angle_alpha   90.00
_cell.angle_beta   90.00
_cell.angle_gamma   90.00
#
_symmetry.space_group_name_H-M   'P 1'
#
loop_
_entity.id
_entity.type
_entity.pdbx_description
1 polymer ?
#
loop_
_entity_poly.entity_id
_entity_poly.type
_entity_poly.pdbx_seq_one_letter_code
_entity_poly.pdbx_strand_id
1 'polypeptide(L)'
;MINIYMIENKDTTESQIFNAAREIFEEKGLSGARMQEIADKAGINKSLLHYYYRSKEKLFHSVFQIIFKKLMKEFIELFDSDDSVENKIRNFFNLHISILQKNPNIPVFVLNEINQNPERVLKMMKGLEVEKIYKKLFKQIHEGIERGEMRQVEPEQVLVSILSMSIFPFAAKEMLKGLLNMDAQQFNAFLDRRKTEAADFVINALMIKK
;
A
#
# COMPACT_ATOMS: atom_id res chain seq x y z
N MET A 1 9.73 -7.20 10.67
CA MET A 1 9.50 -6.10 9.70
C MET A 1 9.30 -6.70 8.32
N ILE A 2 8.15 -6.47 7.68
CA ILE A 2 7.69 -7.30 6.53
C ILE A 2 8.29 -6.85 5.21
N ASN A 3 8.73 -7.83 4.42
CA ASN A 3 8.99 -7.67 3.00
C ASN A 3 7.82 -8.35 2.27
N ILE A 4 6.95 -7.53 1.69
CA ILE A 4 5.69 -7.98 1.06
C ILE A 4 5.92 -8.86 -0.17
N TYR A 5 7.15 -8.89 -0.68
CA TYR A 5 7.56 -9.69 -1.82
C TYR A 5 8.15 -11.06 -1.44
N MET A 6 8.34 -11.35 -0.15
CA MET A 6 8.88 -12.64 0.27
C MET A 6 7.82 -13.74 0.12
N ILE A 7 8.05 -14.68 -0.80
CA ILE A 7 7.27 -15.93 -0.90
C ILE A 7 7.90 -16.98 0.01
N GLU A 8 7.06 -17.83 0.64
CA GLU A 8 7.48 -18.85 1.61
C GLU A 8 8.41 -19.93 1.02
N ASN A 9 8.37 -20.16 -0.29
CA ASN A 9 9.19 -21.17 -0.95
C ASN A 9 9.84 -20.63 -2.23
N LYS A 10 11.12 -20.24 -2.14
CA LYS A 10 11.81 -19.50 -3.22
C LYS A 10 12.18 -20.34 -4.44
N ASP A 11 12.17 -21.67 -4.32
CA ASP A 11 12.74 -22.56 -5.34
C ASP A 11 11.70 -23.18 -6.29
N THR A 12 10.45 -22.74 -6.24
CA THR A 12 9.40 -23.21 -7.16
C THR A 12 9.35 -22.38 -8.44
N THR A 13 8.95 -23.00 -9.55
CA THR A 13 8.68 -22.31 -10.82
C THR A 13 7.66 -21.18 -10.64
N GLU A 14 6.64 -21.37 -9.80
CA GLU A 14 5.64 -20.33 -9.49
C GLU A 14 6.27 -19.11 -8.82
N SER A 15 7.22 -19.32 -7.90
CA SER A 15 7.95 -18.22 -7.25
C SER A 15 8.87 -17.48 -8.23
N GLN A 16 9.51 -18.19 -9.15
CA GLN A 16 10.30 -17.57 -10.23
C GLN A 16 9.41 -16.70 -11.13
N ILE A 17 8.26 -17.25 -11.56
CA ILE A 17 7.28 -16.52 -12.37
C ILE A 17 6.77 -15.28 -11.62
N PHE A 18 6.40 -15.43 -10.34
CA PHE A 18 5.90 -14.32 -9.54
C PHE A 18 6.92 -13.19 -9.44
N ASN A 19 8.18 -13.50 -9.09
CA ASN A 19 9.22 -12.49 -8.90
C ASN A 19 9.51 -11.74 -10.20
N ALA A 20 9.62 -12.47 -11.31
CA ALA A 20 9.82 -11.89 -12.65
C ALA A 20 8.63 -11.01 -13.07
N ALA A 21 7.41 -11.52 -12.91
CA ALA A 21 6.19 -10.82 -13.28
C ALA A 21 6.00 -9.55 -12.45
N ARG A 22 6.20 -9.63 -11.13
CA ARG A 22 6.17 -8.48 -10.22
C ARG A 22 7.07 -7.35 -10.71
N GLU A 23 8.34 -7.63 -10.95
CA GLU A 23 9.30 -6.60 -11.33
C GLU A 23 8.94 -5.96 -12.68
N ILE A 24 8.54 -6.78 -13.65
CA ILE A 24 8.12 -6.29 -14.97
C ILE A 24 6.83 -5.45 -14.86
N PHE A 25 5.87 -5.85 -14.04
CA PHE A 25 4.63 -5.09 -13.86
C PHE A 25 4.83 -3.80 -13.09
N GLU A 26 5.67 -3.77 -12.05
CA GLU A 26 6.00 -2.54 -11.32
C GLU A 26 6.70 -1.51 -12.21
N GLU A 27 7.53 -1.96 -13.15
CA GLU A 27 8.24 -1.09 -14.07
C GLU A 27 7.36 -0.61 -15.24
N LYS A 28 6.59 -1.51 -15.86
CA LYS A 28 5.92 -1.26 -17.16
C LYS A 28 4.40 -1.21 -17.10
N GLY A 29 3.80 -1.49 -15.94
CA GLY A 29 2.35 -1.69 -15.81
C GLY A 29 1.85 -2.94 -16.54
N LEU A 30 0.54 -3.22 -16.46
CA LEU A 30 -0.03 -4.36 -17.20
C LEU A 30 0.12 -4.16 -18.72
N SER A 31 -0.17 -2.95 -19.20
CA SER A 31 -0.22 -2.63 -20.63
C SER A 31 1.16 -2.79 -21.29
N GLY A 32 2.22 -2.30 -20.65
CA GLY A 32 3.59 -2.34 -21.19
C GLY A 32 4.30 -3.69 -21.06
N ALA A 33 3.87 -4.55 -20.14
CA ALA A 33 4.48 -5.86 -19.93
C ALA A 33 4.18 -6.86 -21.06
N ARG A 34 5.17 -7.67 -21.44
CA ARG A 34 4.98 -8.79 -22.39
C ARG A 34 5.22 -10.14 -21.70
N MET A 35 4.39 -11.13 -22.03
CA MET A 35 4.54 -12.50 -21.51
C MET A 35 5.90 -13.12 -21.83
N GLN A 36 6.51 -12.78 -22.98
CA GLN A 36 7.83 -13.26 -23.33
C GLN A 36 8.90 -12.72 -22.37
N GLU A 37 8.88 -11.41 -22.10
CA GLU A 37 9.83 -10.77 -21.18
C GLU A 37 9.77 -11.36 -19.77
N ILE A 38 8.55 -11.68 -19.30
CA ILE A 38 8.35 -12.32 -18.00
C ILE A 38 8.93 -13.74 -17.99
N ALA A 39 8.71 -14.51 -19.06
CA ALA A 39 9.23 -15.87 -19.18
C ALA A 39 10.77 -15.87 -19.20
N ASP A 40 11.36 -14.97 -20.00
CA ASP A 40 12.81 -14.81 -20.12
C ASP A 40 13.42 -14.43 -18.77
N LYS A 41 12.81 -13.48 -18.05
CA LYS A 41 13.27 -13.07 -16.71
C LYS A 41 13.09 -14.15 -15.65
N ALA A 42 12.07 -14.99 -15.76
CA ALA A 42 11.85 -16.13 -14.88
C ALA A 42 12.75 -17.33 -15.22
N GLY A 43 13.49 -17.30 -16.33
CA GLY A 43 14.32 -18.42 -16.79
C GLY A 43 13.51 -19.61 -17.31
N ILE A 44 12.28 -19.39 -17.79
CA ILE A 44 11.40 -20.43 -18.30
C ILE A 44 10.97 -20.14 -19.73
N ASN A 45 10.47 -21.16 -20.45
CA ASN A 45 9.85 -20.92 -21.75
C ASN A 45 8.42 -20.34 -21.60
N LYS A 46 7.98 -19.60 -22.61
CA LYS A 46 6.67 -18.95 -22.65
C LYS A 46 5.50 -19.94 -22.59
N SER A 47 5.65 -21.14 -23.13
CA SER A 47 4.61 -22.18 -23.07
C SER A 47 4.33 -22.62 -21.64
N LEU A 48 5.38 -22.78 -20.82
CA LEU A 48 5.25 -23.09 -19.40
C LEU A 48 4.56 -21.95 -18.64
N LEU A 49 4.91 -20.70 -18.93
CA LEU A 49 4.23 -19.54 -18.35
C LEU A 49 2.71 -19.54 -18.67
N HIS A 50 2.35 -19.83 -19.92
CA HIS A 50 0.94 -19.97 -20.31
C HIS A 50 0.26 -21.17 -19.66
N TYR A 51 0.97 -22.26 -19.39
CA TYR A 51 0.42 -23.41 -18.66
C TYR A 51 -0.07 -22.99 -17.25
N TYR A 52 0.76 -22.25 -16.50
CA TYR A 52 0.42 -21.78 -15.14
C TYR A 52 -0.69 -20.71 -15.14
N TYR A 53 -0.53 -19.63 -15.90
CA TYR A 53 -1.37 -18.44 -15.73
C TYR A 53 -2.35 -18.17 -16.87
N ARG A 54 -2.20 -18.86 -18.01
CA ARG A 54 -3.04 -18.75 -19.23
C ARG A 54 -2.98 -17.39 -19.94
N SER A 55 -3.11 -16.27 -19.22
CA SER A 55 -3.07 -14.92 -19.78
C SER A 55 -2.26 -13.96 -18.89
N LYS A 56 -1.88 -12.81 -19.47
CA LYS A 56 -1.13 -11.76 -18.78
C LYS A 56 -1.96 -11.13 -17.66
N GLU A 57 -3.26 -10.94 -17.88
CA GLU A 57 -4.21 -10.37 -16.93
C GLU A 57 -4.39 -11.28 -15.70
N LYS A 58 -4.45 -12.60 -15.90
CA LYS A 58 -4.53 -13.58 -14.81
C LYS A 58 -3.25 -13.60 -13.98
N LEU A 59 -2.09 -13.57 -14.63
CA LEU A 59 -0.80 -13.47 -13.96
C LEU A 59 -0.71 -12.17 -13.14
N PHE A 60 -1.06 -11.04 -13.75
CA PHE A 60 -1.12 -9.74 -13.09
C PHE A 60 -2.03 -9.77 -11.88
N HIS A 61 -3.26 -10.25 -12.03
CA HIS A 61 -4.20 -10.36 -10.91
C HIS A 61 -3.66 -11.25 -9.78
N SER A 62 -3.03 -12.38 -10.10
CA SER A 62 -2.42 -13.27 -9.10
C SER A 62 -1.28 -12.59 -8.34
N VAL A 63 -0.38 -11.91 -9.06
CA VAL A 63 0.73 -11.16 -8.44
C VAL A 63 0.19 -10.09 -7.49
N PHE A 64 -0.80 -9.31 -7.92
CA PHE A 64 -1.43 -8.28 -7.09
C PHE A 64 -2.09 -8.86 -5.86
N GLN A 65 -2.89 -9.91 -6.01
CA GLN A 65 -3.58 -10.52 -4.88
C GLN A 65 -2.60 -11.00 -3.81
N ILE A 66 -1.48 -11.60 -4.19
CA ILE A 66 -0.47 -12.06 -3.23
C ILE A 66 0.15 -10.89 -2.47
N ILE A 67 0.52 -9.81 -3.17
CA ILE A 67 1.13 -8.62 -2.56
C ILE A 67 0.14 -7.92 -1.63
N PHE A 68 -1.05 -7.63 -2.15
CA PHE A 68 -2.07 -6.89 -1.41
C PHE A 68 -2.68 -7.69 -0.27
N LYS A 69 -2.81 -9.01 -0.38
CA LYS A 69 -3.29 -9.85 0.74
C LYS A 69 -2.36 -9.75 1.95
N LYS A 70 -1.04 -9.76 1.72
CA LYS A 70 -0.05 -9.57 2.79
C LYS A 70 -0.13 -8.16 3.38
N LEU A 71 -0.23 -7.14 2.53
CA LEU A 71 -0.39 -5.76 2.97
C LEU A 71 -1.66 -5.56 3.81
N MET A 72 -2.81 -6.00 3.30
CA MET A 72 -4.10 -5.79 3.95
C MET A 72 -4.21 -6.54 5.27
N LYS A 73 -3.59 -7.73 5.40
CA LYS A 73 -3.55 -8.47 6.66
C LYS A 73 -3.01 -7.61 7.82
N GLU A 74 -1.88 -6.93 7.61
CA GLU A 74 -1.26 -6.10 8.64
C GLU A 74 -2.12 -4.89 9.01
N PHE A 75 -2.77 -4.27 8.03
CA PHE A 75 -3.69 -3.16 8.29
C PHE A 75 -4.96 -3.62 8.99
N ILE A 76 -5.50 -4.79 8.64
CA ILE A 76 -6.64 -5.39 9.33
C ILE A 76 -6.28 -5.62 10.80
N GLU A 77 -5.15 -6.27 11.10
CA GLU A 77 -4.71 -6.52 12.48
C GLU A 77 -4.51 -5.20 13.25
N LEU A 78 -3.91 -4.19 12.62
CA LEU A 78 -3.69 -2.88 13.23
C LEU A 78 -5.01 -2.18 13.59
N PHE A 79 -5.96 -2.09 12.65
CA PHE A 79 -7.21 -1.38 12.89
C PHE A 79 -8.24 -2.20 13.68
N ASP A 80 -8.11 -3.53 13.69
CA ASP A 80 -8.93 -4.43 14.51
C ASP A 80 -8.44 -4.53 15.97
N SER A 81 -7.25 -4.01 16.30
CA SER A 81 -6.76 -3.94 17.68
C SER A 81 -7.71 -3.15 18.62
N ASP A 82 -7.56 -3.33 19.93
CA ASP A 82 -8.27 -2.57 20.96
C ASP A 82 -7.57 -1.26 21.34
N ASP A 83 -6.55 -0.86 20.58
CA ASP A 83 -5.84 0.40 20.76
C ASP A 83 -6.76 1.63 20.61
N SER A 84 -6.36 2.73 21.24
CA SER A 84 -6.98 4.04 21.03
C SER A 84 -6.84 4.50 19.57
N VAL A 85 -7.74 5.38 19.12
CA VAL A 85 -7.67 5.96 17.77
C VAL A 85 -6.33 6.66 17.53
N GLU A 86 -5.79 7.34 18.53
CA GLU A 86 -4.48 7.99 18.46
C GLU A 86 -3.37 6.97 18.18
N ASN A 87 -3.33 5.86 18.94
CA ASN A 87 -2.33 4.81 18.76
C ASN A 87 -2.49 4.13 17.39
N LYS A 88 -3.72 3.88 16.93
CA LYS A 88 -3.97 3.36 15.59
C LYS A 88 -3.44 4.29 14.50
N ILE A 89 -3.64 5.60 14.62
CA ILE A 89 -3.10 6.59 13.67
C ILE A 89 -1.56 6.58 13.68
N ARG A 90 -0.93 6.58 14.87
CA ARG A 90 0.55 6.49 15.00
C ARG A 90 1.09 5.22 14.38
N ASN A 91 0.49 4.08 14.73
CA ASN A 91 0.89 2.78 14.22
C ASN A 91 0.67 2.70 12.71
N PHE A 92 -0.41 3.29 12.18
CA PHE A 92 -0.68 3.32 10.75
C PHE A 92 0.43 4.07 10.00
N PHE A 93 0.78 5.29 10.41
CA PHE A 93 1.86 6.05 9.74
C PHE A 93 3.20 5.34 9.86
N ASN A 94 3.52 4.78 11.03
CA ASN A 94 4.73 3.99 11.23
C ASN A 94 4.79 2.78 10.28
N LEU A 95 3.73 1.97 10.23
CA LEU A 95 3.64 0.78 9.40
C LEU A 95 3.66 1.14 7.91
N HIS A 96 2.76 2.03 7.49
CA HIS A 96 2.54 2.34 6.08
C HIS A 96 3.76 3.02 5.46
N ILE A 97 4.35 4.03 6.11
CA ILE A 97 5.56 4.69 5.58
C ILE A 97 6.74 3.71 5.57
N SER A 98 6.89 2.83 6.57
CA SER A 98 7.96 1.82 6.57
C SER A 98 7.81 0.81 5.43
N ILE A 99 6.57 0.44 5.09
CA ILE A 99 6.28 -0.38 3.91
C ILE A 99 6.66 0.40 2.65
N LEU A 100 6.22 1.65 2.50
CA LEU A 100 6.47 2.43 1.29
C LEU A 100 7.97 2.76 1.09
N GLN A 101 8.74 2.97 2.16
CA GLN A 101 10.20 3.16 2.09
C GLN A 101 10.91 1.94 1.49
N LYS A 102 10.43 0.72 1.79
CA LYS A 102 10.99 -0.52 1.24
C LYS A 102 10.49 -0.83 -0.17
N ASN A 103 9.34 -0.28 -0.54
CA ASN A 103 8.66 -0.57 -1.80
C ASN A 103 8.23 0.75 -2.50
N PRO A 104 9.19 1.64 -2.83
CA PRO A 104 8.90 3.03 -3.19
C PRO A 104 8.14 3.20 -4.52
N ASN A 105 8.12 2.17 -5.37
CA ASN A 105 7.45 2.20 -6.67
C ASN A 105 5.96 1.86 -6.58
N ILE A 106 5.51 1.20 -5.50
CA ILE A 106 4.12 0.76 -5.34
C ILE A 106 3.12 1.92 -5.45
N PRO A 107 3.30 3.07 -4.78
CA PRO A 107 2.35 4.18 -4.87
C PRO A 107 2.11 4.65 -6.29
N VAL A 108 3.17 4.89 -7.05
CA VAL A 108 3.10 5.36 -8.44
C VAL A 108 2.41 4.31 -9.31
N PHE A 109 2.80 3.04 -9.14
CA PHE A 109 2.21 1.93 -9.86
C PHE A 109 0.70 1.80 -9.62
N VAL A 110 0.25 1.83 -8.36
CA VAL A 110 -1.16 1.73 -8.00
C VAL A 110 -1.96 2.91 -8.56
N LEU A 111 -1.45 4.14 -8.44
CA LEU A 111 -2.10 5.32 -9.00
C LEU A 111 -2.21 5.24 -10.53
N ASN A 112 -1.17 4.75 -11.21
CA ASN A 112 -1.20 4.55 -12.66
C ASN A 112 -2.26 3.52 -13.08
N GLU A 113 -2.41 2.43 -12.34
CA GLU A 113 -3.45 1.42 -12.63
C GLU A 113 -4.86 1.93 -12.30
N ILE A 114 -5.04 2.73 -11.25
CA ILE A 114 -6.32 3.41 -10.96
C ILE A 114 -6.73 4.31 -12.13
N ASN A 115 -5.79 5.10 -12.67
CA ASN A 115 -6.05 6.00 -13.79
C ASN A 115 -6.30 5.27 -15.12
N GLN A 116 -5.61 4.14 -15.35
CA GLN A 116 -5.78 3.37 -16.59
C GLN A 116 -7.04 2.49 -16.59
N ASN A 117 -7.35 1.84 -15.46
CA ASN A 117 -8.48 0.92 -15.37
C ASN A 117 -8.99 0.81 -13.91
N PRO A 118 -9.87 1.72 -13.47
CA PRO A 118 -10.35 1.74 -12.09
C PRO A 118 -11.13 0.47 -11.74
N GLU A 119 -11.88 -0.10 -12.67
CA GLU A 119 -12.64 -1.35 -12.43
C GLU A 119 -11.73 -2.54 -12.11
N ARG A 120 -10.56 -2.61 -12.75
CA ARG A 120 -9.56 -3.66 -12.47
C ARG A 120 -9.06 -3.57 -11.04
N VAL A 121 -8.77 -2.35 -10.55
CA VAL A 121 -8.33 -2.13 -9.18
C VAL A 121 -9.43 -2.53 -8.19
N LEU A 122 -10.67 -2.13 -8.45
CA LEU A 122 -11.82 -2.56 -7.62
C LEU A 122 -11.96 -4.09 -7.60
N LYS A 123 -11.78 -4.76 -8.75
CA LYS A 123 -11.80 -6.23 -8.82
C LYS A 123 -10.65 -6.88 -8.07
N MET A 124 -9.48 -6.24 -8.01
CA MET A 124 -8.34 -6.72 -7.20
C MET A 124 -8.57 -6.53 -5.70
N MET A 125 -9.29 -5.48 -5.31
CA MET A 125 -9.66 -5.24 -3.92
C MET A 125 -10.74 -6.20 -3.41
N LYS A 126 -11.55 -6.78 -4.32
CA LYS A 126 -12.50 -7.84 -3.97
C LYS A 126 -11.74 -9.05 -3.38
N GLY A 127 -12.19 -9.50 -2.20
CA GLY A 127 -11.60 -10.64 -1.50
C GLY A 127 -10.45 -10.29 -0.55
N LEU A 128 -10.07 -9.01 -0.43
CA LEU A 128 -9.05 -8.56 0.54
C LEU A 128 -9.62 -8.11 1.89
N GLU A 129 -10.93 -8.25 2.11
CA GLU A 129 -11.61 -7.87 3.36
C GLU A 129 -11.34 -6.42 3.80
N VAL A 130 -11.15 -5.51 2.83
CA VAL A 130 -10.83 -4.08 3.05
C VAL A 130 -11.85 -3.41 3.97
N GLU A 131 -13.10 -3.87 3.96
CA GLU A 131 -14.14 -3.37 4.85
C GLU A 131 -13.83 -3.54 6.35
N LYS A 132 -13.05 -4.56 6.73
CA LYS A 132 -12.65 -4.77 8.13
C LYS A 132 -11.66 -3.72 8.61
N ILE A 133 -10.89 -3.12 7.69
CA ILE A 133 -9.86 -2.11 7.99
C ILE A 133 -10.50 -0.85 8.59
N TYR A 134 -11.61 -0.36 8.02
CA TYR A 134 -12.17 0.92 8.45
C TYR A 134 -13.33 0.80 9.44
N LYS A 135 -14.06 -0.33 9.48
CA LYS A 135 -15.26 -0.48 10.34
C LYS A 135 -15.00 -0.17 11.82
N LYS A 136 -13.96 -0.76 12.42
CA LYS A 136 -13.66 -0.55 13.85
C LYS A 136 -13.15 0.88 14.12
N LEU A 137 -12.28 1.40 13.24
CA LEU A 137 -11.81 2.79 13.32
C LEU A 137 -12.98 3.78 13.29
N PHE A 138 -13.90 3.60 12.35
CA PHE A 138 -15.05 4.49 12.18
C PHE A 138 -15.96 4.45 13.40
N LYS A 139 -16.22 3.25 13.93
CA LYS A 139 -16.98 3.09 15.16
C LYS A 139 -16.33 3.86 16.32
N GLN A 140 -15.01 3.70 16.52
CA GLN A 140 -14.30 4.38 17.61
C GLN A 140 -14.29 5.92 17.45
N ILE A 141 -14.22 6.42 16.21
CA ILE A 141 -14.32 7.86 15.94
C ILE A 141 -15.71 8.38 16.33
N HIS A 142 -16.78 7.71 15.91
CA HIS A 142 -18.14 8.09 16.30
C HIS A 142 -18.34 8.08 17.82
N GLU A 143 -17.90 7.03 18.50
CA GLU A 143 -17.99 6.95 19.97
C GLU A 143 -17.18 8.08 20.67
N GLY A 144 -16.00 8.42 20.13
CA GLY A 144 -15.18 9.52 20.65
C GLY A 144 -15.83 10.89 20.45
N ILE A 145 -16.57 11.08 19.35
CA ILE A 145 -17.38 12.26 19.09
C ILE A 145 -18.54 12.35 20.09
N GLU A 146 -19.27 11.25 20.30
CA GLU A 146 -20.39 11.20 21.27
C GLU A 146 -19.94 11.50 22.71
N ARG A 147 -18.73 11.06 23.09
CA ARG A 147 -18.12 11.36 24.39
C ARG A 147 -17.55 12.78 24.52
N GLY A 148 -17.53 13.56 23.43
CA GLY A 148 -16.92 14.89 23.42
C GLY A 148 -15.39 14.89 23.52
N GLU A 149 -14.74 13.77 23.18
CA GLU A 149 -13.28 13.60 23.18
C GLU A 149 -12.66 13.98 21.83
N MET A 150 -13.47 13.93 20.76
CA MET A 150 -13.07 14.20 19.38
C MET A 150 -13.96 15.28 18.75
N ARG A 151 -13.41 16.00 17.78
CA ARG A 151 -14.15 16.99 17.00
C ARG A 151 -15.12 16.30 16.05
N GLN A 152 -16.22 16.98 15.74
CA GLN A 152 -17.15 16.55 14.70
C GLN A 152 -16.43 16.42 13.35
N VAL A 153 -16.37 15.19 12.83
CA VAL A 153 -15.71 14.86 11.56
C VAL A 153 -16.30 13.58 10.98
N GLU A 154 -16.40 13.52 9.65
CA GLU A 154 -16.69 12.28 8.93
C GLU A 154 -15.46 11.35 8.98
N PRO A 155 -15.58 10.12 9.49
CA PRO A 155 -14.45 9.19 9.57
C PRO A 155 -13.76 8.91 8.23
N GLU A 156 -14.49 8.99 7.12
CA GLU A 156 -13.99 8.89 5.76
C GLU A 156 -12.92 9.95 5.47
N GLN A 157 -13.13 11.19 5.95
CA GLN A 157 -12.16 12.28 5.79
C GLN A 157 -10.88 11.98 6.56
N VAL A 158 -10.98 11.36 7.75
CA VAL A 158 -9.81 10.94 8.53
C VAL A 158 -9.05 9.85 7.78
N LEU A 159 -9.74 8.84 7.24
CA LEU A 159 -9.14 7.75 6.47
C LEU A 159 -8.44 8.26 5.19
N VAL A 160 -9.09 9.14 4.43
CA VAL A 160 -8.50 9.74 3.23
C VAL A 160 -7.29 10.61 3.61
N SER A 161 -7.35 11.33 4.73
CA SER A 161 -6.23 12.15 5.21
C SER A 161 -5.01 11.31 5.58
N ILE A 162 -5.18 10.23 6.35
CA ILE A 162 -4.04 9.36 6.72
C ILE A 162 -3.42 8.70 5.48
N LEU A 163 -4.23 8.26 4.51
CA LEU A 163 -3.75 7.71 3.24
C LEU A 163 -2.99 8.77 2.43
N SER A 164 -3.58 9.95 2.24
CA SER A 164 -2.98 11.03 1.44
C SER A 164 -1.63 11.49 2.01
N MET A 165 -1.58 11.70 3.32
CA MET A 165 -0.38 12.18 4.01
C MET A 165 0.78 11.18 4.02
N SER A 166 0.48 9.88 3.87
CA SER A 166 1.48 8.82 3.80
C SER A 166 1.88 8.49 2.36
N ILE A 167 0.95 8.54 1.38
CA ILE A 167 1.18 8.18 -0.02
C ILE A 167 1.86 9.30 -0.81
N PHE A 168 1.41 10.54 -0.64
CA PHE A 168 1.84 11.67 -1.48
C PHE A 168 3.37 11.88 -1.51
N PRO A 169 4.11 11.80 -0.38
CA PRO A 169 5.56 11.92 -0.39
C PRO A 169 6.26 10.92 -1.33
N PHE A 170 5.70 9.72 -1.49
CA PHE A 170 6.26 8.69 -2.38
C PHE A 170 5.82 8.89 -3.82
N ALA A 171 4.53 9.19 -4.04
CA ALA A 171 3.98 9.43 -5.38
C ALA A 171 4.65 10.65 -6.05
N ALA A 172 5.03 11.66 -5.27
CA ALA A 172 5.65 12.89 -5.74
C ALA A 172 7.14 13.00 -5.38
N LYS A 173 7.83 11.87 -5.13
CA LYS A 173 9.20 11.83 -4.57
C LYS A 173 10.20 12.73 -5.31
N GLU A 174 10.36 12.56 -6.63
CA GLU A 174 11.37 13.30 -7.38
C GLU A 174 11.04 14.80 -7.47
N MET A 175 9.75 15.14 -7.54
CA MET A 175 9.28 16.52 -7.46
C MET A 175 9.59 17.15 -6.10
N LEU A 176 9.31 16.46 -4.99
CA LEU A 176 9.57 16.96 -3.64
C LEU A 176 11.07 17.10 -3.34
N LYS A 177 11.89 16.15 -3.81
CA LYS A 177 13.35 16.27 -3.71
C LYS A 177 13.87 17.52 -4.43
N GLY A 178 13.39 17.77 -5.65
CA GLY A 178 13.77 18.97 -6.40
C GLY A 178 13.26 20.26 -5.76
N LEU A 179 11.98 20.28 -5.35
CA LEU A 179 11.32 21.45 -4.77
C LEU A 179 11.93 21.85 -3.41
N LEU A 180 12.23 20.87 -2.56
CA LEU A 180 12.77 21.08 -1.22
C LEU A 180 14.30 21.01 -1.16
N ASN A 181 14.96 20.88 -2.31
CA ASN A 181 16.41 20.75 -2.46
C ASN A 181 17.01 19.66 -1.53
N MET A 182 16.41 18.46 -1.57
CA MET A 182 16.83 17.30 -0.78
C MET A 182 17.54 16.25 -1.64
N ASP A 183 18.67 15.76 -1.16
CA ASP A 183 19.28 14.54 -1.68
C ASP A 183 18.52 13.27 -1.19
N ALA A 184 18.99 12.09 -1.60
CA ALA A 184 18.36 10.83 -1.22
C ALA A 184 18.42 10.54 0.29
N GLN A 185 19.50 10.92 0.97
CA GLN A 185 19.68 10.68 2.39
C GLN A 185 18.77 11.61 3.21
N GLN A 186 18.74 12.89 2.85
CA GLN A 186 17.88 13.90 3.45
C GLN A 186 16.40 13.55 3.27
N PHE A 187 16.01 13.07 2.09
CA PHE A 187 14.64 12.66 1.82
C PHE A 187 14.23 11.43 2.65
N ASN A 188 15.11 10.44 2.82
CA ASN A 188 14.84 9.31 3.69
C ASN A 188 14.66 9.74 5.15
N ALA A 189 15.52 10.63 5.65
CA ALA A 189 15.39 11.18 6.99
C ALA A 189 14.10 12.02 7.17
N PHE A 190 13.68 12.73 6.12
CA PHE A 190 12.39 13.41 6.07
C PHE A 190 11.23 12.43 6.20
N LEU A 191 11.23 11.31 5.45
CA LEU A 191 10.20 10.27 5.55
C LEU A 191 10.16 9.62 6.94
N ASP A 192 11.31 9.45 7.60
CA ASP A 192 11.34 8.90 8.95
C ASP A 192 10.70 9.85 9.97
N ARG A 193 11.01 11.15 9.92
CA ARG A 193 10.32 12.15 10.76
C ARG A 193 8.83 12.25 10.43
N ARG A 194 8.48 12.10 9.16
CA ARG A 194 7.09 12.16 8.67
C ARG A 194 6.18 11.13 9.36
N LYS A 195 6.70 9.98 9.80
CA LYS A 195 5.94 8.98 10.57
C LYS A 195 5.28 9.58 11.81
N THR A 196 6.04 10.40 12.55
CA THR A 196 5.54 11.07 13.76
C THR A 196 4.80 12.35 13.41
N GLU A 197 5.36 13.20 12.56
CA GLU A 197 4.76 14.51 12.23
C GLU A 197 3.39 14.39 11.56
N ALA A 198 3.20 13.40 10.67
CA ALA A 198 1.91 13.17 10.02
C ALA A 198 0.86 12.65 11.00
N ALA A 199 1.25 11.74 11.89
CA ALA A 199 0.38 11.22 12.92
C ALA A 199 -0.06 12.34 13.87
N ASP A 200 0.88 13.14 14.36
CA ASP A 200 0.60 14.28 15.23
C ASP A 200 -0.30 15.31 14.56
N PHE A 201 -0.12 15.57 13.26
CA PHE A 201 -0.99 16.48 12.53
C PHE A 201 -2.45 16.02 12.53
N VAL A 202 -2.69 14.73 12.24
CA VAL A 202 -4.05 14.16 12.23
C VAL A 202 -4.64 14.09 13.64
N ILE A 203 -3.87 13.63 14.62
CA ILE A 203 -4.31 13.52 16.02
C ILE A 203 -4.66 14.91 16.58
N ASN A 204 -3.80 15.91 16.38
CA ASN A 204 -4.08 17.27 16.85
C ASN A 204 -5.29 17.91 16.15
N ALA A 205 -5.61 17.50 14.93
CA ALA A 205 -6.81 17.95 14.23
C ALA A 205 -8.08 17.26 14.74
N LEU A 206 -7.97 16.00 15.15
CA LEU A 206 -9.09 15.15 15.57
C LEU A 206 -9.45 15.34 17.05
N MET A 207 -8.46 15.34 17.93
CA MET A 207 -8.67 15.30 19.38
C MET A 207 -8.99 16.68 19.94
N ILE A 208 -9.88 16.71 20.94
CA ILE A 208 -10.12 17.89 21.77
C ILE A 208 -9.12 17.84 22.92
N LYS A 209 -8.18 18.80 22.95
CA LYS A 209 -7.24 18.92 24.07
C LYS A 209 -8.03 19.29 25.31
N LYS A 210 -7.93 18.45 26.35
CA LYS A 210 -8.40 18.80 27.70
C LYS A 210 -7.54 19.92 28.28
#